data_AF-A0A967VS55-F1
#
_entry.id   AF-A0A967VS55-F1
#
_cell.length_a   1.000
_cell.length_b   1.000
_cell.length_c   1.000
_cell.angle_alpha   90.00
_cell.angle_beta   90.00
_cell.angle_gamma   90.00
#
_symmetry.space_group_name_H-M   'P 1'
#
loop_
_entity.id
_entity.type
_entity.pdbx_description
1 polymer ?
#
loop_
_entity_poly.entity_id
_entity_poly.type
_entity_poly.pdbx_seq_one_letter_code
_entity_poly.pdbx_strand_id
1 'polypeptide(L)'
;HLVGTDLGFVPVSRLVAAMANTLDTLDRLERHRGHLLNWYDTRTLRPLAPRYVSTVDSGNLAACALTLARGLDDLRTVTLPRPSQADGVVAALEILSEILEDFHDVDAFQHDRLPATVRGLAREIREAREDPALFASRVDALYQVGLPTVETEVARALEARPGRR
;
A
#
# COMPACT_ATOMS: atom_id res chain seq x y z
N HIS A 1 -6.53 -3.52 3.67
CA HIS A 1 -6.33 -2.51 2.61
C HIS A 1 -6.97 -1.17 2.95
N LEU A 2 -8.24 -1.11 3.37
CA LEU A 2 -8.91 0.16 3.72
C LEU A 2 -8.14 0.96 4.80
N VAL A 3 -7.84 0.35 5.95
CA VAL A 3 -7.02 0.97 7.00
C VAL A 3 -5.65 1.43 6.48
N GLY A 4 -4.99 0.63 5.64
CA GLY A 4 -3.72 1.03 5.03
C GLY A 4 -3.86 2.24 4.09
N THR A 5 -5.02 2.40 3.48
CA THR A 5 -5.35 3.60 2.68
C THR A 5 -5.59 4.79 3.59
N ASP A 6 -6.33 4.62 4.69
CA ASP A 6 -6.55 5.68 5.68
C ASP A 6 -5.27 6.20 6.31
N LEU A 7 -4.32 5.30 6.57
CA LEU A 7 -3.02 5.64 7.13
C LEU A 7 -2.00 6.15 6.10
N GLY A 8 -2.28 6.05 4.80
CA GLY A 8 -1.38 6.52 3.73
C GLY A 8 -0.33 5.50 3.24
N PHE A 9 -0.37 4.26 3.71
CA PHE A 9 0.54 3.19 3.27
C PHE A 9 0.12 2.52 1.95
N VAL A 10 -1.17 2.56 1.63
CA VAL A 10 -1.73 1.89 0.45
C VAL A 10 -2.44 2.92 -0.43
N PRO A 11 -2.09 3.03 -1.72
CA PRO A 11 -2.81 3.92 -2.62
C PRO A 11 -4.22 3.39 -2.90
N VAL A 12 -5.17 4.30 -3.15
CA VAL A 12 -6.58 3.94 -3.42
C VAL A 12 -6.72 2.98 -4.60
N SER A 13 -5.91 3.13 -5.63
CA SER A 13 -5.88 2.20 -6.77
C SER A 13 -5.62 0.75 -6.35
N ARG A 14 -4.71 0.53 -5.38
CA ARG A 14 -4.40 -0.80 -4.84
C ARG A 14 -5.52 -1.34 -3.95
N LEU A 15 -6.19 -0.48 -3.19
CA LEU A 15 -7.42 -0.85 -2.46
C LEU A 15 -8.48 -1.38 -3.44
N VAL A 16 -8.77 -0.62 -4.50
CA VAL A 16 -9.78 -0.99 -5.50
C VAL A 16 -9.42 -2.32 -6.18
N ALA A 17 -8.17 -2.48 -6.62
CA ALA A 17 -7.71 -3.72 -7.24
C ALA A 17 -7.82 -4.92 -6.28
N ALA A 18 -7.39 -4.77 -5.02
CA ALA A 18 -7.47 -5.83 -4.02
C ALA A 18 -8.93 -6.23 -3.73
N MET A 19 -9.83 -5.24 -3.66
CA MET A 19 -11.26 -5.48 -3.49
C MET A 19 -11.86 -6.23 -4.67
N ALA A 20 -11.60 -5.78 -5.90
CA ALA A 20 -12.10 -6.43 -7.11
C ALA A 20 -11.65 -7.90 -7.17
N ASN A 21 -10.37 -8.18 -6.93
CA ASN A 21 -9.84 -9.54 -6.90
C ASN A 21 -10.48 -10.40 -5.78
N THR A 22 -10.75 -9.80 -4.62
CA THR A 22 -11.38 -10.50 -3.50
C THR A 22 -12.82 -10.88 -3.86
N LEU A 23 -13.60 -9.92 -4.37
CA LEU A 23 -14.99 -10.15 -4.75
C LEU A 23 -15.10 -11.16 -5.91
N ASP A 24 -14.26 -11.06 -6.94
CA ASP A 24 -14.18 -12.06 -8.02
C ASP A 24 -13.90 -13.47 -7.48
N THR A 25 -12.96 -13.58 -6.55
CA THR A 25 -12.67 -14.86 -5.90
C THR A 25 -13.87 -15.37 -5.12
N LEU A 26 -14.51 -14.52 -4.31
CA LEU A 26 -15.68 -14.89 -3.51
C LEU A 26 -16.87 -15.35 -4.37
N ASP A 27 -17.03 -14.80 -5.57
CA ASP A 27 -18.08 -15.19 -6.53
C ASP A 27 -17.84 -16.56 -7.17
N ARG A 28 -16.59 -17.01 -7.19
CA ARG A 28 -16.20 -18.33 -7.72
C ARG A 28 -16.25 -19.44 -6.67
N LEU A 29 -16.34 -19.11 -5.38
CA LEU A 29 -16.35 -20.10 -4.30
C LEU A 29 -17.71 -20.83 -4.23
N GLU A 30 -17.66 -22.15 -4.04
CA GLU A 30 -18.85 -22.97 -3.77
C GLU A 30 -19.55 -22.48 -2.49
N ARG A 31 -20.85 -22.21 -2.56
CA ARG A 31 -21.67 -21.74 -1.43
C ARG A 31 -22.72 -22.78 -1.05
N HIS A 32 -23.02 -22.90 0.24
CA HIS A 32 -24.14 -23.67 0.76
C HIS A 32 -25.29 -22.73 1.14
N ARG A 33 -26.40 -22.77 0.38
CA ARG A 33 -27.57 -21.90 0.60
C ARG A 33 -27.21 -20.40 0.69
N GLY A 34 -26.28 -19.96 -0.15
CA GLY A 34 -25.79 -18.58 -0.17
C GLY A 34 -24.65 -18.28 0.82
N HIS A 35 -24.38 -19.15 1.80
CA HIS A 35 -23.25 -18.98 2.72
C HIS A 35 -21.97 -19.61 2.18
N LEU A 36 -20.83 -18.99 2.45
CA LEU A 36 -19.53 -19.61 2.21
C LEU A 36 -19.31 -20.76 3.20
N LEU A 37 -18.60 -21.78 2.73
CA LEU A 37 -18.06 -22.85 3.55
C LEU A 37 -16.81 -22.35 4.28
N ASN A 38 -16.45 -22.99 5.39
CA ASN A 38 -15.40 -22.46 6.26
C ASN A 38 -13.98 -22.57 5.68
N TRP A 39 -13.72 -23.59 4.85
CA TRP A 39 -12.38 -23.91 4.39
C TRP A 39 -12.35 -24.15 2.88
N TYR A 40 -11.40 -23.49 2.22
CA TYR A 40 -11.13 -23.65 0.80
C TYR A 40 -9.62 -23.78 0.55
N ASP A 41 -9.26 -24.54 -0.47
CA ASP A 41 -7.93 -24.48 -1.05
C ASP A 41 -7.77 -23.15 -1.81
N THR A 42 -6.73 -22.37 -1.49
CA THR A 42 -6.57 -21.00 -2.01
C THR A 42 -6.16 -20.93 -3.48
N ARG A 43 -5.75 -22.05 -4.09
CA ARG A 43 -5.32 -22.11 -5.49
C ARG A 43 -6.44 -22.63 -6.38
N THR A 44 -7.11 -23.69 -5.95
CA THR A 44 -8.16 -24.38 -6.69
C THR A 44 -9.56 -23.88 -6.36
N LEU A 45 -9.71 -23.13 -5.26
CA LEU A 45 -10.97 -22.61 -4.74
C LEU A 45 -11.98 -23.71 -4.35
N ARG A 46 -11.52 -24.96 -4.24
CA ARG A 46 -12.35 -26.10 -3.86
C ARG A 46 -12.52 -26.14 -2.34
N PRO A 47 -13.73 -26.37 -1.83
CA PRO A 47 -13.94 -26.47 -0.39
C PRO A 47 -13.33 -27.76 0.17
N LEU A 48 -12.67 -27.61 1.32
CA LEU A 48 -11.98 -28.67 2.04
C LEU A 48 -12.91 -29.36 3.04
N ALA A 49 -12.56 -30.59 3.41
CA ALA A 49 -13.25 -31.31 4.48
C ALA A 49 -12.75 -30.85 5.87
N PRO A 50 -13.62 -30.73 6.88
CA PRO A 50 -15.08 -30.88 6.82
C PRO A 50 -15.78 -29.69 6.14
N ARG A 51 -16.80 -29.98 5.32
CA ARG A 51 -17.59 -28.97 4.61
C ARG A 51 -18.75 -28.48 5.49
N TYR A 52 -18.55 -27.39 6.21
CA TYR A 52 -19.58 -26.76 7.04
C TYR A 52 -19.59 -25.25 6.89
N VAL A 53 -20.69 -24.63 7.32
CA VAL A 53 -20.84 -23.18 7.42
C VAL A 53 -20.57 -22.77 8.86
N SER A 54 -19.63 -21.84 9.05
CA SER A 54 -19.40 -21.15 10.33
C SER A 54 -20.26 -19.89 10.38
N THR A 55 -21.17 -19.82 11.36
CA THR A 55 -21.99 -18.62 11.58
C THR A 55 -21.14 -17.45 12.08
N VAL A 56 -20.09 -17.74 12.86
CA VAL A 56 -19.12 -16.75 13.35
C VAL A 56 -18.37 -16.11 12.18
N ASP A 57 -17.80 -16.91 11.29
CA ASP A 57 -17.02 -16.38 10.16
C ASP A 57 -17.91 -15.72 9.10
N SER A 58 -19.13 -16.21 8.91
CA SER A 58 -20.14 -15.52 8.10
C SER A 58 -20.46 -14.14 8.68
N GLY A 59 -20.60 -14.03 10.01
CA GLY A 59 -20.82 -12.77 10.70
C GLY A 59 -19.62 -11.82 10.56
N ASN A 60 -18.40 -12.33 10.73
CA ASN A 60 -17.18 -11.56 10.55
C ASN A 60 -17.06 -11.01 9.12
N LEU A 61 -17.32 -11.84 8.12
CA LEU A 61 -17.32 -11.40 6.72
C LEU A 61 -18.36 -10.31 6.46
N ALA A 62 -19.58 -10.47 6.98
CA ALA A 62 -20.63 -9.47 6.85
C ALA A 62 -20.24 -8.13 7.51
N ALA A 63 -19.67 -8.18 8.73
CA ALA A 63 -19.18 -6.99 9.42
C ALA A 63 -18.04 -6.30 8.64
N CYS A 64 -17.09 -7.07 8.10
CA CYS A 64 -16.04 -6.53 7.25
C CYS A 64 -16.61 -5.88 5.97
N ALA A 65 -17.60 -6.50 5.33
CA ALA A 65 -18.24 -5.96 4.12
C ALA A 65 -18.99 -4.65 4.42
N LEU A 66 -19.69 -4.57 5.55
CA LEU A 66 -20.38 -3.34 5.98
C LEU A 66 -19.39 -2.21 6.28
N THR A 67 -18.32 -2.50 7.03
CA THR A 67 -17.25 -1.53 7.31
C THR A 67 -16.58 -1.06 6.03
N LEU A 68 -16.33 -1.97 5.08
CA LEU A 68 -15.75 -1.65 3.79
C LEU A 68 -16.68 -0.75 2.95
N ALA A 69 -17.97 -1.07 2.89
CA ALA A 69 -18.96 -0.26 2.18
C ALA A 69 -19.01 1.17 2.74
N ARG A 70 -19.04 1.30 4.08
CA ARG A 70 -19.02 2.62 4.71
C ARG A 70 -17.74 3.40 4.41
N GLY A 71 -16.57 2.75 4.52
CA GLY A 71 -15.30 3.39 4.21
C GLY A 71 -15.18 3.83 2.75
N LEU A 72 -15.75 3.07 1.81
CA LEU A 72 -15.83 3.48 0.41
C LEU A 72 -16.72 4.70 0.20
N ASP A 73 -17.86 4.79 0.89
CA ASP A 73 -18.71 5.98 0.82
C ASP A 73 -18.00 7.21 1.38
N ASP A 74 -17.24 7.06 2.46
CA ASP A 74 -16.40 8.15 2.99
C ASP A 74 -15.34 8.56 1.94
N LEU A 75 -14.67 7.60 1.29
CA LEU A 75 -13.69 7.88 0.22
C LEU A 75 -14.29 8.62 -0.99
N ARG A 76 -15.59 8.48 -1.26
CA ARG A 76 -16.28 9.20 -2.35
C ARG A 76 -16.52 10.68 -2.04
N THR A 77 -16.50 11.07 -0.77
CA THR A 77 -16.85 12.42 -0.32
C THR A 77 -15.63 13.28 0.03
N VAL A 78 -14.44 12.68 0.11
CA VAL A 78 -13.19 13.36 0.44
C VAL A 78 -12.36 13.66 -0.80
N THR A 79 -11.66 14.79 -0.78
CA THR A 79 -10.59 15.05 -1.75
C THR A 79 -9.36 14.23 -1.39
N LEU A 80 -8.79 13.55 -2.38
CA LEU A 80 -7.55 12.80 -2.23
C LEU A 80 -6.39 13.55 -2.88
N PRO A 81 -5.17 13.43 -2.34
CA PRO A 81 -4.82 12.71 -1.10
C PRO A 81 -5.25 13.50 0.15
N ARG A 82 -5.51 12.79 1.26
CA ARG A 82 -5.95 13.39 2.53
C ARG A 82 -4.75 13.72 3.43
N PRO A 83 -4.73 14.88 4.11
CA PRO A 83 -3.64 15.22 5.04
C PRO A 83 -3.37 14.17 6.13
N SER A 84 -4.40 13.44 6.57
CA SER A 84 -4.25 12.34 7.54
C SER A 84 -3.38 11.18 7.05
N GLN A 85 -3.09 11.10 5.75
CA GLN A 85 -2.23 10.10 5.14
C GLN A 85 -0.75 10.49 5.19
N ALA A 86 -0.42 11.73 5.58
CA ALA A 86 0.95 12.23 5.56
C ALA A 86 1.88 11.38 6.41
N ASP A 87 1.46 10.98 7.61
CA ASP A 87 2.31 10.21 8.54
C ASP A 87 2.73 8.85 7.96
N GLY A 88 1.84 8.15 7.26
CA GLY A 88 2.20 6.89 6.61
C GLY A 88 3.12 7.06 5.40
N VAL A 89 2.94 8.13 4.61
CA VAL A 89 3.84 8.46 3.50
C VAL A 89 5.23 8.81 4.03
N VAL A 90 5.29 9.64 5.08
CA VAL A 90 6.54 10.00 5.76
C VAL A 90 7.24 8.77 6.31
N ALA A 91 6.52 7.93 7.06
CA ALA A 91 7.09 6.71 7.63
C ALA A 91 7.63 5.77 6.53
N ALA A 92 6.91 5.62 5.41
CA ALA A 92 7.38 4.81 4.29
C ALA A 92 8.67 5.36 3.66
N LEU A 93 8.80 6.68 3.52
CA LEU A 93 10.01 7.33 3.02
C LEU A 93 11.17 7.21 4.02
N GLU A 94 10.91 7.33 5.32
CA GLU A 94 11.94 7.17 6.35
C GLU A 94 12.50 5.75 6.37
N ILE A 95 11.62 4.74 6.36
CA ILE A 95 12.03 3.33 6.24
C ILE A 95 12.82 3.10 4.95
N LEU A 96 12.39 3.70 3.82
CA LEU A 96 13.14 3.61 2.57
C LEU A 96 14.54 4.23 2.72
N SER A 97 14.66 5.38 3.39
CA SER A 97 15.96 6.00 3.62
C SER A 97 16.87 5.15 4.50
N GLU A 98 16.35 4.53 5.56
CA GLU A 98 17.11 3.60 6.42
C GLU A 98 17.61 2.39 5.62
N ILE A 99 16.75 1.78 4.81
CA ILE A 99 17.12 0.65 3.94
C ILE A 99 18.24 1.06 2.96
N LEU A 100 18.21 2.30 2.45
CA LEU A 100 19.21 2.80 1.52
C LEU A 100 20.54 3.16 2.21
N GLU A 101 20.51 3.53 3.49
CA GLU A 101 21.73 3.73 4.30
C GLU A 101 22.46 2.41 4.56
N ASP A 102 21.73 1.30 4.71
CA ASP A 102 22.33 -0.04 4.87
C ASP A 102 22.89 -0.61 3.54
N PHE A 103 22.70 0.07 2.42
CA PHE A 103 23.17 -0.36 1.10
C PHE A 103 24.68 -0.03 0.90
N HIS A 104 25.56 -0.81 1.55
CA HIS A 104 27.03 -0.58 1.65
C HIS A 104 27.87 -0.78 0.37
N ASP A 105 27.28 -0.91 -0.81
CA ASP A 105 27.96 -1.43 -2.02
C ASP A 105 27.97 -0.43 -3.20
N VAL A 106 27.74 0.85 -2.89
CA VAL A 106 27.79 1.99 -3.83
C VAL A 106 28.95 2.90 -3.50
N ASP A 107 29.47 3.61 -4.51
CA ASP A 107 30.47 4.66 -4.30
C ASP A 107 30.01 5.62 -3.18
N ALA A 108 30.92 6.00 -2.28
CA ALA A 108 30.62 6.79 -1.08
C ALA A 108 29.81 8.07 -1.35
N PHE A 109 29.95 8.66 -2.55
CA PHE A 109 29.17 9.82 -2.98
C PHE A 109 27.69 9.51 -3.27
N GLN A 110 27.37 8.34 -3.82
CA GLN A 110 25.99 7.88 -4.05
C GLN A 110 25.37 7.33 -2.77
N HIS A 111 26.18 6.73 -1.89
CA HIS A 111 25.76 6.19 -0.61
C HIS A 111 25.12 7.25 0.31
N ASP A 112 25.66 8.47 0.37
CA ASP A 112 25.10 9.53 1.23
C ASP A 112 23.99 10.35 0.56
N ARG A 113 24.06 10.53 -0.77
CA ARG A 113 23.16 11.46 -1.48
C ARG A 113 21.73 10.92 -1.60
N LEU A 114 21.58 9.62 -1.85
CA LEU A 114 20.28 9.01 -2.10
C LEU A 114 19.41 8.94 -0.83
N PRO A 115 19.90 8.46 0.33
CA PRO A 115 19.14 8.54 1.58
C PRO A 115 18.80 9.98 1.97
N ALA A 116 19.73 10.92 1.79
CA ALA A 116 19.48 12.34 2.07
C ALA A 116 18.37 12.92 1.18
N THR A 117 18.30 12.50 -0.10
CA THR A 117 17.22 12.88 -1.02
C THR A 117 15.87 12.37 -0.53
N VAL A 118 15.80 11.09 -0.14
CA VAL A 118 14.57 10.48 0.39
C VAL A 118 14.13 11.14 1.70
N ARG A 119 15.07 11.44 2.62
CA ARG A 119 14.78 12.20 3.85
C ARG A 119 14.28 13.62 3.55
N GLY A 120 14.79 14.24 2.50
CA GLY A 120 14.31 15.53 1.98
C GLY A 120 12.84 15.46 1.57
N LEU A 121 12.47 14.45 0.77
CA LEU A 121 11.08 14.20 0.37
C LEU A 121 10.17 13.96 1.58
N ALA A 122 10.62 13.17 2.56
CA ALA A 122 9.86 12.92 3.79
C ALA A 122 9.61 14.22 4.57
N ARG A 123 10.60 15.10 4.66
CA ARG A 123 10.46 16.42 5.29
C ARG A 123 9.45 17.31 4.54
N GLU A 124 9.50 17.38 3.22
CA GLU A 124 8.56 18.18 2.43
C GLU A 124 7.11 17.73 2.63
N ILE A 125 6.88 16.41 2.67
CA ILE A 125 5.55 15.85 2.96
C ILE A 125 5.11 16.19 4.38
N ARG A 126 6.00 16.06 5.37
CA ARG A 126 5.73 16.37 6.78
C ARG A 126 5.35 17.85 6.97
N GLU A 127 6.08 18.76 6.34
CA GLU A 127 5.82 20.20 6.42
C GLU A 127 4.48 20.58 5.78
N ALA A 128 4.03 19.82 4.78
CA ALA A 128 2.76 20.03 4.11
C ALA A 128 1.54 19.42 4.84
N ARG A 129 1.74 18.63 5.90
CA ARG A 129 0.69 17.77 6.49
C ARG A 129 -0.54 18.51 7.04
N GLU A 130 -0.44 19.81 7.31
CA GLU A 130 -1.55 20.60 7.88
C GLU A 130 -2.30 21.41 6.81
N ASP A 131 -1.74 21.50 5.59
CA ASP A 131 -2.33 22.21 4.45
C ASP A 131 -2.76 21.21 3.37
N PRO A 132 -4.07 20.99 3.16
CA PRO A 132 -4.56 20.05 2.16
C PRO A 132 -4.10 20.32 0.73
N ALA A 133 -4.01 21.59 0.32
CA ALA A 133 -3.61 21.94 -1.05
C ALA A 133 -2.11 21.74 -1.25
N LEU A 134 -1.31 22.15 -0.27
CA LEU A 134 0.13 21.93 -0.30
C LEU A 134 0.46 20.44 -0.22
N PHE A 135 -0.22 19.67 0.64
CA PHE A 135 -0.03 18.22 0.76
C PHE A 135 -0.34 17.53 -0.58
N ALA A 136 -1.47 17.85 -1.22
CA ALA A 136 -1.80 17.31 -2.52
C ALA A 136 -0.73 17.64 -3.57
N SER A 137 -0.23 18.88 -3.59
CA SER A 137 0.85 19.29 -4.49
C SER A 137 2.16 18.56 -4.22
N ARG A 138 2.53 18.32 -2.95
CA ARG A 138 3.75 17.58 -2.59
C ARG A 138 3.65 16.11 -2.91
N VAL A 139 2.49 15.49 -2.72
CA VAL A 139 2.25 14.11 -3.12
C VAL A 139 2.32 13.97 -4.64
N ASP A 140 1.75 14.91 -5.40
CA ASP A 140 1.88 14.89 -6.86
C ASP A 140 3.35 15.05 -7.31
N ALA A 141 4.09 16.01 -6.74
CA ALA A 141 5.52 16.16 -7.01
C ALA A 141 6.35 14.90 -6.64
N LEU A 142 5.99 14.24 -5.53
CA LEU A 142 6.60 12.97 -5.14
C LEU A 142 6.37 11.89 -6.20
N TYR A 143 5.15 11.75 -6.74
CA TYR A 143 4.86 10.75 -7.77
C TYR A 143 5.48 11.10 -9.14
N GLN A 144 5.41 12.36 -9.56
CA GLN A 144 5.85 12.78 -10.90
C GLN A 144 7.37 12.90 -11.01
N VAL A 145 8.05 13.27 -9.92
CA VAL A 145 9.49 13.62 -9.94
C VAL A 145 10.26 12.86 -8.87
N GLY A 146 9.80 12.87 -7.61
CA GLY A 146 10.53 12.30 -6.49
C GLY A 146 10.84 10.81 -6.63
N LEU A 147 9.80 9.98 -6.77
CA LEU A 147 9.93 8.53 -6.90
C LEU A 147 10.68 8.12 -8.18
N PRO A 148 10.39 8.65 -9.39
CA PRO A 148 11.16 8.34 -10.59
C PRO A 148 12.65 8.69 -10.46
N THR A 149 12.97 9.78 -9.75
CA THR A 149 14.37 10.16 -9.48
C THR A 149 15.03 9.13 -8.57
N VAL A 150 14.38 8.75 -7.46
CA VAL A 150 14.89 7.73 -6.54
C VAL A 150 15.08 6.39 -7.26
N GLU A 151 14.11 5.94 -8.06
CA GLU A 151 14.20 4.71 -8.85
C GLU A 151 15.37 4.74 -9.83
N THR A 152 15.56 5.85 -10.55
CA THR A 152 16.67 6.02 -11.49
C THR A 152 18.03 5.95 -10.78
N GLU A 153 18.16 6.61 -9.64
CA GLU A 153 19.40 6.61 -8.87
C GLU A 153 19.67 5.24 -8.22
N VAL A 154 18.65 4.54 -7.73
CA VAL A 154 18.76 3.14 -7.27
C VAL A 154 19.18 2.22 -8.41
N ALA A 155 18.58 2.34 -9.59
CA ALA A 155 18.95 1.53 -10.74
C ALA A 155 20.41 1.75 -11.15
N ARG A 156 20.86 3.02 -11.22
CA ARG A 156 22.26 3.37 -11.49
C ARG A 156 23.22 2.79 -10.45
N ALA A 157 22.85 2.89 -9.17
CA ALA A 157 23.60 2.32 -8.06
C ALA A 157 23.76 0.78 -8.19
N LEU A 158 22.71 0.09 -8.62
CA LEU A 158 22.74 -1.35 -8.84
C LEU A 158 23.56 -1.74 -10.09
N GLU A 159 23.50 -0.97 -11.17
CA GLU A 159 24.25 -1.19 -12.41
C GLU A 159 25.75 -0.93 -12.27
N ALA A 160 26.13 0.04 -11.41
CA ALA A 160 27.53 0.36 -11.12
C ALA A 160 28.28 -0.76 -10.35
N ARG A 161 27.56 -1.79 -9.86
CA ARG A 161 28.19 -2.94 -9.20
C ARG A 161 29.08 -3.73 -10.18
N PRO A 162 30.39 -3.84 -9.94
CA PRO A 162 31.22 -4.82 -10.63
C PRO A 162 30.70 -6.21 -10.28
N GLY A 163 30.50 -7.06 -11.29
CA GLY A 163 29.75 -8.31 -11.18
C GLY A 163 30.12 -9.20 -9.98
N ARG A 164 29.10 -9.67 -9.26
CA ARG A 164 29.18 -10.93 -8.51
C ARG A 164 29.40 -12.06 -9.53
N ARG A 165 30.66 -12.44 -9.74
CA ARG A 165 31.03 -13.80 -10.15
C ARG A 165 31.14 -14.67 -8.90
#